data_AF-A0A6G0YD98-F1
#
_entry.id   AF-A0A6G0YD98-F1
#
_cell.length_a   1.000
_cell.length_b   1.000
_cell.length_c   1.000
_cell.angle_alpha   90.00
_cell.angle_beta   90.00
_cell.angle_gamma   90.00
#
_symmetry.space_group_name_H-M   'P 1'
#
loop_
_entity.id
_entity.type
_entity.pdbx_description
1 polymer ?
#
loop_
_entity_poly.entity_id
_entity_poly.type
_entity_poly.pdbx_seq_one_letter_code
_entity_poly.pdbx_strand_id
1 'polypeptide(L)'
;MKSSLLIPQAFAVVAVMLHTAPAVHGGIIGLIQNNVLGTADFHRQQSWPFDPNVSGRRAHEFIALHGDKSERLIERIGLGIDGRQEERREQQAVRDILYEQQQRRDGGPPTSGYLQLQQRPVQSYPTGVGYARRR
;
A
#
# COMPACT_ATOMS: atom_id res chain seq x y z
N MET A 1 -67.67 -43.04 12.04
CA MET A 1 -66.95 -42.71 13.28
C MET A 1 -65.43 -42.80 13.06
N LYS A 2 -64.84 -41.87 12.28
CA LYS A 2 -63.38 -41.84 11.96
C LYS A 2 -62.75 -40.45 12.20
N SER A 3 -63.48 -39.52 12.81
CA SER A 3 -63.08 -38.12 12.97
C SER A 3 -62.37 -37.81 14.30
N SER A 4 -62.37 -38.72 15.28
CA SER A 4 -61.80 -38.51 16.61
C SER A 4 -60.30 -38.80 16.74
N LEU A 5 -59.66 -39.38 15.72
CA LEU A 5 -58.24 -39.76 15.71
C LEU A 5 -57.33 -38.85 14.87
N LEU A 6 -57.91 -37.93 14.08
CA LEU A 6 -57.16 -37.04 13.19
C LEU A 6 -56.46 -35.89 13.93
N ILE A 7 -57.06 -35.41 15.02
CA ILE A 7 -56.53 -34.29 15.82
C ILE A 7 -55.22 -34.68 16.56
N PRO A 8 -55.15 -35.82 17.31
CA PRO A 8 -53.90 -36.19 17.98
C PRO A 8 -52.80 -36.61 16.99
N GLN A 9 -53.14 -37.19 15.82
CA GLN A 9 -52.15 -37.50 14.79
C GLN A 9 -51.58 -36.25 14.12
N ALA A 10 -52.41 -35.25 13.83
CA ALA A 10 -51.93 -33.97 13.31
C ALA A 10 -50.97 -33.28 14.30
N PHE A 11 -51.28 -33.34 15.60
CA PHE A 11 -50.42 -32.79 16.65
C PHE A 11 -49.08 -33.52 16.75
N ALA A 12 -49.07 -34.85 16.64
CA ALA A 12 -47.86 -35.66 16.63
C ALA A 12 -46.97 -35.37 15.41
N VAL A 13 -47.56 -35.21 14.22
CA VAL A 13 -46.82 -34.87 12.99
C VAL A 13 -46.19 -33.47 13.11
N VAL A 14 -46.92 -32.48 13.65
CA VAL A 14 -46.39 -31.13 13.88
C VAL A 14 -45.27 -31.15 14.93
N ALA A 15 -45.41 -31.93 16.01
CA ALA A 15 -44.39 -32.04 17.05
C ALA A 15 -43.10 -32.71 16.55
N VAL A 16 -43.20 -33.72 15.68
CA VAL A 16 -42.05 -34.36 15.03
C VAL A 16 -41.37 -33.39 14.05
N MET A 17 -42.15 -32.68 13.22
CA MET A 17 -41.61 -31.67 12.29
C MET A 17 -40.90 -30.52 13.01
N LEU A 18 -41.38 -30.11 14.19
CA LEU A 18 -40.75 -29.07 15.00
C LEU A 18 -39.45 -29.54 15.68
N HIS A 19 -39.36 -30.83 16.05
CA HIS A 19 -38.14 -31.42 16.63
C HIS A 19 -37.06 -31.75 15.59
N THR A 20 -37.43 -32.00 14.34
CA THR A 20 -36.48 -32.27 13.24
C THR A 20 -36.01 -31.01 12.51
N ALA A 21 -36.53 -29.83 12.87
CA ALA A 21 -36.04 -28.59 12.30
C ALA A 21 -34.56 -28.45 12.72
N PRO A 22 -33.60 -28.49 11.77
CA PRO A 22 -32.21 -28.27 12.11
C PRO A 22 -32.15 -26.86 12.72
N ALA A 23 -31.81 -26.80 14.00
CA ALA A 23 -31.62 -25.53 14.67
C ALA A 23 -30.62 -24.73 13.84
N VAL A 24 -31.12 -23.65 13.25
CA VAL A 24 -30.34 -22.73 12.41
C VAL A 24 -29.39 -21.98 13.35
N HIS A 25 -28.35 -22.67 13.80
CA HIS A 25 -27.30 -22.14 14.66
C HIS A 25 -26.41 -21.13 13.91
N GLY A 26 -26.71 -20.86 12.64
CA GLY A 26 -26.13 -19.77 11.84
C GLY A 26 -27.04 -18.54 11.80
N GLY A 27 -27.61 -18.12 12.94
CA GLY A 27 -28.34 -16.84 13.03
C GLY A 27 -27.44 -15.62 12.77
N ILE A 28 -27.98 -14.41 12.98
CA ILE A 28 -27.28 -13.12 12.77
C ILE A 28 -25.84 -13.11 13.34
N ILE A 29 -25.60 -13.82 14.44
CA ILE A 29 -24.27 -14.00 15.04
C ILE A 29 -23.29 -14.66 14.06
N GLY A 30 -23.69 -15.72 13.34
CA GLY A 30 -22.87 -16.35 12.31
C GLY A 30 -22.65 -15.44 11.09
N LEU A 31 -23.64 -14.63 10.71
CA LEU A 31 -23.48 -13.60 9.67
C LEU A 31 -22.48 -12.51 10.09
N ILE A 32 -22.56 -12.03 11.32
CA ILE A 32 -21.62 -11.03 11.86
C ILE A 32 -20.22 -11.62 11.96
N GLN A 33 -20.06 -12.83 12.50
CA GLN A 33 -18.76 -13.50 12.59
C GLN A 33 -18.13 -13.68 11.20
N ASN A 34 -18.91 -14.10 10.21
CA ASN A 34 -18.41 -14.29 8.84
C ASN A 34 -18.08 -12.96 8.12
N ASN A 35 -18.73 -11.85 8.44
CA ASN A 35 -18.41 -10.54 7.85
C ASN A 35 -17.29 -9.79 8.59
N VAL A 36 -17.18 -9.95 9.91
CA VAL A 36 -16.16 -9.30 10.74
C VAL A 36 -14.82 -10.06 10.70
N LEU A 37 -14.87 -11.39 10.70
CA LEU A 37 -13.68 -12.24 10.67
C LEU A 37 -13.33 -12.71 9.24
N GLY A 38 -14.25 -12.55 8.29
CA GLY A 38 -14.17 -13.17 6.97
C GLY A 38 -14.51 -14.66 7.04
N THR A 39 -15.21 -15.21 6.04
CA THR A 39 -15.21 -16.67 5.84
C THR A 39 -13.80 -17.09 5.42
N ALA A 40 -13.32 -18.24 5.92
CA ALA A 40 -11.99 -18.79 5.65
C ALA A 40 -11.83 -19.32 4.20
N ASP A 41 -12.42 -18.63 3.21
CA ASP A 41 -12.59 -19.11 1.84
C ASP A 41 -12.13 -18.10 0.77
N PHE A 42 -11.48 -17.00 1.17
CA PHE A 42 -11.01 -15.96 0.23
C PHE A 42 -9.52 -16.02 -0.11
N HIS A 43 -8.84 -17.11 0.20
CA HIS A 43 -7.43 -17.28 -0.15
C HIS A 43 -7.35 -17.83 -1.57
N ARG A 44 -7.54 -16.97 -2.57
CA ARG A 44 -7.27 -17.36 -3.96
C ARG A 44 -5.77 -17.57 -4.13
N GLN A 45 -5.39 -18.75 -4.62
CA GLN A 45 -4.03 -18.96 -5.09
C GLN A 45 -3.79 -18.04 -6.28
N GLN A 46 -2.91 -17.07 -6.08
CA GLN A 46 -2.52 -16.11 -7.09
C GLN A 46 -1.09 -16.40 -7.51
N SER A 47 -0.90 -16.73 -8.79
CA SER A 47 0.43 -16.87 -9.37
C SER A 47 0.77 -15.60 -10.14
N TRP A 48 2.02 -15.17 -10.03
CA TRP A 48 2.56 -14.07 -10.80
C TRP A 48 3.70 -14.60 -11.67
N PRO A 49 3.72 -14.29 -12.98
CA PRO A 49 4.89 -14.57 -13.81
C PRO A 49 6.02 -13.62 -13.40
N PHE A 50 6.79 -14.00 -12.38
CA PHE A 50 7.95 -13.24 -11.92
C PHE A 50 9.18 -13.59 -12.79
N ASP A 51 9.63 -12.63 -13.60
CA ASP A 51 10.91 -12.71 -14.28
C ASP A 51 12.00 -12.09 -13.40
N PRO A 52 12.93 -12.88 -12.82
CA PRO A 52 13.98 -12.35 -11.95
C PRO A 52 14.98 -11.45 -12.69
N ASN A 53 15.06 -11.53 -14.03
CA ASN A 53 16.03 -10.80 -14.84
C ASN A 53 15.50 -9.46 -15.35
N VAL A 54 14.20 -9.18 -15.17
CA VAL A 54 13.57 -7.97 -15.69
C VAL A 54 14.18 -6.69 -15.11
N SER A 55 14.61 -6.73 -13.85
CA SER A 55 15.22 -5.61 -13.14
C SER A 55 16.53 -5.17 -13.81
N GLY A 56 17.43 -6.11 -14.10
CA GLY A 56 18.70 -5.83 -14.77
C GLY A 56 18.50 -5.29 -16.18
N ARG A 57 17.56 -5.86 -16.94
CA ARG A 57 17.25 -5.41 -18.31
C ARG A 57 16.69 -3.99 -18.35
N ARG A 58 15.78 -3.64 -17.43
CA ARG A 58 15.12 -2.32 -17.36
C ARG A 58 15.85 -1.31 -16.48
N ALA A 59 16.98 -1.66 -15.90
CA ALA A 59 17.74 -0.78 -15.02
C ALA A 59 18.08 0.56 -15.71
N HIS A 60 18.48 0.51 -16.98
CA HIS A 60 18.84 1.70 -17.74
C HIS A 60 17.65 2.64 -17.96
N GLU A 61 16.47 2.12 -18.31
CA GLU A 61 15.23 2.90 -18.45
C GLU A 61 14.82 3.52 -17.10
N PHE A 62 14.90 2.72 -16.04
CA PHE A 62 14.57 3.15 -14.69
C PHE A 62 15.49 4.29 -14.22
N ILE A 63 16.80 4.15 -14.41
CA ILE A 63 17.80 5.17 -14.06
C ILE A 63 17.60 6.44 -14.90
N ALA A 64 17.29 6.31 -16.19
CA ALA A 64 17.01 7.46 -17.04
C ALA A 64 15.80 8.27 -16.52
N LEU A 65 14.74 7.58 -16.09
CA LEU A 65 13.51 8.21 -15.60
C LEU A 65 13.60 8.72 -14.16
N HIS A 66 14.32 8.02 -13.27
CA HIS A 66 14.28 8.27 -11.83
C HIS A 66 15.63 8.71 -11.23
N GLY A 67 16.67 8.80 -12.04
CA GLY A 67 18.04 9.03 -11.60
C GLY A 67 18.68 7.77 -11.03
N ASP A 68 19.98 7.83 -10.76
CA ASP A 68 20.67 6.71 -10.13
C ASP A 68 20.07 6.46 -8.74
N LYS A 69 19.86 5.18 -8.42
CA LYS A 69 19.23 4.75 -7.15
C LYS A 69 17.90 5.45 -6.83
N SER A 70 17.16 5.90 -7.84
CA SER A 70 15.84 6.53 -7.68
C SER A 70 15.83 7.91 -7.01
N GLU A 71 16.95 8.65 -7.00
CA GLU A 71 17.05 9.96 -6.32
C GLU A 71 15.87 10.91 -6.63
N ARG A 72 15.45 11.01 -7.90
CA ARG A 72 14.37 11.91 -8.34
C ARG A 72 13.00 11.37 -7.95
N LEU A 73 12.85 10.04 -7.93
CA LEU A 73 11.62 9.39 -7.50
C LEU A 73 11.41 9.61 -6.01
N ILE A 74 12.46 9.46 -5.20
CA ILE A 74 12.43 9.67 -3.75
C ILE A 74 12.07 11.12 -3.44
N GLU A 75 12.72 12.08 -4.10
CA GLU A 75 12.39 13.51 -3.96
C GLU A 75 10.91 13.77 -4.28
N ARG A 76 10.42 13.25 -5.41
CA ARG A 76 9.01 13.42 -5.82
C ARG A 76 8.03 12.79 -4.83
N ILE A 77 8.35 11.63 -4.25
CA ILE A 77 7.52 11.01 -3.22
C ILE A 77 7.46 11.92 -1.98
N GLY A 78 8.59 12.48 -1.56
CA GLY A 78 8.66 13.42 -0.43
C GLY A 78 7.93 14.74 -0.69
N LEU A 79 7.89 15.21 -1.94
CA LEU A 79 7.21 16.44 -2.34
C LEU A 79 5.73 16.25 -2.69
N GLY A 80 5.23 15.02 -2.84
CA GLY A 80 3.83 14.74 -3.18
C GLY A 80 3.45 14.98 -4.66
N ILE A 81 2.30 14.44 -5.06
CA ILE A 81 1.81 14.46 -6.47
C ILE A 81 0.63 15.42 -6.71
N ASP A 82 0.23 16.19 -5.71
CA ASP A 82 -0.92 17.10 -5.75
C ASP A 82 -0.62 18.47 -6.39
N GLY A 83 0.53 18.61 -7.08
CA GLY A 83 0.93 19.84 -7.76
C GLY A 83 1.52 20.94 -6.88
N ARG A 84 1.56 20.77 -5.55
CA ARG A 84 2.13 21.76 -4.60
C ARG A 84 3.60 21.49 -4.25
N GLN A 85 4.34 20.95 -5.20
CA GLN A 85 5.72 20.51 -4.97
C GLN A 85 6.65 21.69 -4.67
N GLU A 86 6.47 22.83 -5.36
CA GLU A 86 7.31 24.01 -5.16
C GLU A 86 7.16 24.58 -3.75
N GLU A 87 5.91 24.77 -3.29
CA GLU A 87 5.61 25.27 -1.95
C GLU A 87 6.25 24.37 -0.87
N ARG A 88 6.17 23.04 -1.03
CA ARG A 88 6.82 22.11 -0.10
C ARG A 88 8.34 22.16 -0.17
N ARG A 89 8.91 22.37 -1.36
CA ARG A 89 10.36 22.53 -1.52
C ARG A 89 10.84 23.78 -0.80
N GLU A 90 10.14 24.89 -0.95
CA GLU A 90 10.43 26.14 -0.24
C GLU A 90 10.34 25.96 1.28
N GLN A 91 9.26 25.33 1.77
CA GLN A 91 9.11 25.01 3.19
C GLN A 91 10.26 24.15 3.73
N GLN A 92 10.70 23.15 2.97
CA GLN A 92 11.84 22.31 3.34
C GLN A 92 13.14 23.12 3.37
N ALA A 93 13.38 23.99 2.39
CA ALA A 93 14.56 24.85 2.36
C ALA A 93 14.61 25.79 3.57
N VAL A 94 13.48 26.43 3.92
CA VAL A 94 13.38 27.29 5.11
C VAL A 94 13.67 26.50 6.39
N ARG A 95 13.06 25.32 6.53
CA ARG A 95 13.27 24.43 7.67
C ARG A 95 14.75 24.07 7.84
N ASP A 96 15.43 23.70 6.76
CA ASP A 96 16.82 23.25 6.79
C ASP A 96 17.76 24.41 7.16
N ILE A 97 17.51 25.64 6.66
CA ILE A 97 18.24 26.86 7.06
C ILE A 97 18.05 27.13 8.57
N LEU A 98 16.83 27.02 9.08
CA LEU A 98 16.54 27.25 10.50
C LEU A 98 17.28 26.25 11.39
N TYR A 99 17.28 24.96 11.01
CA TYR A 99 18.05 23.93 11.72
C TYR A 99 19.55 24.23 11.71
N GLU A 100 20.11 24.65 10.57
CA GLU A 100 21.54 24.97 10.49
C GLU A 100 21.90 26.19 11.36
N GLN A 101 21.08 27.24 11.33
CA GLN A 101 21.28 28.42 12.18
C GLN A 101 21.23 28.07 13.67
N GLN A 102 20.30 27.21 14.07
CA GLN A 102 20.17 26.75 15.45
C GLN A 102 21.41 25.95 15.89
N GLN A 103 21.89 25.01 15.08
CA GLN A 103 23.12 24.25 15.36
C GLN A 103 24.34 25.17 15.53
N ARG A 104 24.47 26.21 14.69
CA ARG A 104 25.56 27.20 14.82
C ARG A 104 25.48 27.99 16.12
N ARG A 105 24.28 28.30 16.62
CA ARG A 105 24.08 29.00 17.90
C ARG A 105 24.40 28.11 19.10
N ASP A 106 24.01 26.85 19.04
CA ASP A 106 24.12 25.92 20.15
C ASP A 106 25.52 25.31 20.30
N GLY A 107 26.44 25.57 19.35
CA GLY A 107 27.86 25.20 19.43
C GLY A 107 28.13 23.68 19.50
N GLY A 108 27.08 22.86 19.40
CA GLY A 108 27.17 21.41 19.43
C GLY A 108 27.69 20.84 18.11
N PRO A 109 28.36 19.67 18.14
CA PRO A 109 28.74 18.99 16.91
C PRO A 109 27.51 18.74 16.04
N PRO A 110 27.63 18.80 14.70
CA PRO A 110 26.49 18.59 13.83
C PRO A 110 25.92 17.20 14.09
N THR A 111 24.69 17.12 14.60
CA THR A 111 23.92 15.88 14.70
C THR A 111 23.50 15.48 13.29
N SER A 112 24.45 14.98 12.52
CA SER A 112 24.25 14.52 11.15
C SER A 112 23.63 13.12 11.18
N GLY A 113 22.29 13.05 11.20
CA GLY A 113 21.59 11.81 10.86
C GLY A 113 21.48 11.58 9.35
N TYR A 114 21.46 12.66 8.56
CA TYR A 114 21.31 12.62 7.11
C TYR A 114 21.98 13.87 6.52
N LEU A 115 22.72 13.72 5.43
CA LEU A 115 23.36 14.76 4.60
C LEU A 115 24.88 14.95 4.78
N GLN A 116 25.62 14.08 4.10
CA GLN A 116 26.65 14.57 3.19
C GLN A 116 26.27 14.18 1.75
N LEU A 117 25.15 14.73 1.26
CA LEU A 117 24.95 14.85 -0.17
C LEU A 117 25.86 15.97 -0.63
N GLN A 118 26.98 15.58 -1.24
CA GLN A 118 27.92 16.47 -1.91
C GLN A 118 27.16 17.57 -2.64
N GLN A 119 27.42 18.82 -2.25
CA GLN A 119 27.18 19.99 -3.08
C GLN A 119 27.94 19.79 -4.38
N ARG A 120 27.35 19.08 -5.35
CA ARG A 120 27.77 19.16 -6.73
C ARG A 120 27.14 20.42 -7.30
N PRO A 121 27.89 21.25 -8.04
CA PRO A 121 27.32 22.41 -8.70
C PRO A 121 26.13 21.95 -9.54
N VAL A 122 25.06 22.76 -9.56
CA VAL A 122 23.89 22.54 -10.42
C VAL A 122 24.39 22.33 -11.84
N GLN A 123 24.50 21.06 -12.25
CA GLN A 123 25.01 20.71 -13.55
C GLN A 123 23.84 20.89 -14.50
N SER A 124 23.78 22.05 -15.15
CA SER A 124 22.88 22.28 -16.26
C SER A 124 23.12 21.19 -17.30
N TYR A 125 22.18 20.28 -17.45
CA TYR A 125 22.26 19.21 -18.44
C TYR A 125 22.28 19.86 -19.83
N PRO A 126 23.29 19.57 -20.68
CA PRO A 126 23.28 20.08 -22.04
C PRO A 126 22.10 19.46 -22.79
N THR A 127 21.22 20.31 -23.30
CA THR A 127 20.23 19.96 -24.32
C THR A 127 20.98 19.65 -25.62
N GLY A 128 21.32 18.37 -25.80
CA GLY A 128 21.74 17.83 -27.09
C GLY A 128 23.21 17.44 -27.17
N VAL A 129 23.47 16.14 -27.10
CA VAL A 129 24.65 15.53 -27.75
C VAL A 129 24.21 14.17 -28.30
N GLY A 130 24.18 14.08 -29.64
CA GLY A 130 23.86 12.87 -30.38
C GLY A 130 24.87 11.75 -30.15
N TYR A 131 24.35 10.52 -30.07
CA TYR A 131 25.16 9.32 -29.93
C TYR A 131 25.91 9.05 -31.24
N ALA A 132 27.22 9.27 -31.22
CA ALA A 132 28.12 8.91 -32.29
C ALA A 132 28.19 7.37 -32.43
N ARG A 133 27.77 6.89 -33.60
CA ARG A 133 27.87 5.52 -34.10
C ARG A 133 29.35 5.09 -34.15
N ARG A 134 29.75 4.06 -33.39
CA ARG A 134 30.99 3.33 -33.66
C ARG A 134 30.67 2.08 -34.50
N ARG A 135 31.31 2.02 -35.66
CA ARG A 135 31.42 0.83 -36.53
C ARG A 135 32.30 -0.21 -35.87
#